data_AF-A0A7W7IQH8-F1
#
_entry.id   AF-A0A7W7IQH8-F1
#
_cell.length_a   1.000
_cell.length_b   1.000
_cell.length_c   1.000
_cell.angle_alpha   90.00
_cell.angle_beta   90.00
_cell.angle_gamma   90.00
#
_symmetry.space_group_name_H-M   'P 1'
#
loop_
_entity.id
_entity.type
_entity.pdbx_description
1 polymer ?
#
loop_
_entity_poly.entity_id
_entity_poly.type
_entity_poly.pdbx_seq_one_letter_code
_entity_poly.pdbx_strand_id
1 'polypeptide(L)'
;MNVVNERLRSARRKTGAVSSRELARLVGEQEQGLPQENRTKLIGIEGGALGDHPSEPRPAGGAWASKVWRPAMVVGVLIAASIAALVAAVSDKPESKAPVLPLPAANGVGAGSHWQVMSLSSRVPAITYLVPSSQSPGAYTPTVILSCESVSIGVSVRGFDPANSWPQPALETRIGSAERTGSPEVSGAGEKAMLGYGFAIADEVLEPLALGAPISFKFNGTTMDVPIIPEEIRTQFVERCGALVHPGMRKRGAAGVRVY
;
A
#
# COMPACT_ATOMS: atom_id res chain seq x y z
N MET A 1 33.87 -23.24 -16.67
CA MET A 1 33.80 -22.07 -17.57
C MET A 1 32.42 -21.43 -17.42
N ASN A 2 32.39 -20.11 -17.25
CA ASN A 2 31.30 -19.39 -16.58
C ASN A 2 30.25 -18.89 -17.60
N VAL A 3 29.03 -19.43 -17.57
CA VAL A 3 27.92 -19.13 -18.52
C VAL A 3 27.58 -17.64 -18.60
N VAL A 4 27.83 -16.90 -17.52
CA VAL A 4 27.66 -15.45 -17.44
C VAL A 4 28.58 -14.71 -18.41
N ASN A 5 29.81 -15.20 -18.59
CA ASN A 5 30.81 -14.56 -19.45
C ASN A 5 30.41 -14.67 -20.93
N GLU A 6 29.77 -15.79 -21.31
CA GLU A 6 29.26 -15.99 -22.66
C GLU A 6 28.04 -15.11 -22.95
N ARG A 7 27.17 -14.91 -21.94
CA ARG A 7 26.02 -14.00 -22.05
C ARG A 7 26.48 -12.54 -22.25
N LEU A 8 27.49 -12.08 -21.51
CA LEU A 8 28.07 -10.74 -21.68
C LEU A 8 28.71 -10.54 -23.07
N ARG A 9 29.40 -11.57 -23.57
CA ARG A 9 30.03 -11.53 -24.90
C ARG A 9 29.00 -11.50 -26.02
N SER A 10 27.89 -12.24 -25.87
CA SER A 10 26.77 -12.25 -26.82
C SER A 10 25.99 -10.92 -26.83
N ALA A 11 25.80 -10.30 -25.65
CA ALA A 11 25.16 -8.99 -25.54
C ALA A 11 25.98 -7.91 -26.24
N ARG A 12 27.32 -7.96 -26.10
CA ARG A 12 28.24 -7.01 -26.74
C ARG A 12 28.27 -7.15 -28.27
N ARG A 13 28.07 -8.36 -28.83
CA ARG A 13 27.92 -8.55 -30.29
C ARG A 13 26.56 -8.07 -30.82
N LYS A 14 25.49 -8.17 -30.02
CA LYS A 14 24.12 -7.82 -30.46
C LYS A 14 23.81 -6.33 -30.42
N THR A 15 24.50 -5.55 -29.60
CA THR A 15 24.22 -4.10 -29.50
C THR A 15 24.97 -3.26 -30.53
N GLY A 16 25.89 -3.82 -31.32
CA GLY A 16 26.66 -3.09 -32.33
C GLY A 16 27.45 -1.88 -31.79
N ALA A 17 27.46 -1.66 -30.48
CA ALA A 17 27.97 -0.48 -29.83
C ALA A 17 29.49 -0.63 -29.66
N VAL A 18 30.21 -0.17 -30.66
CA VAL A 18 31.64 0.09 -30.55
C VAL A 18 31.79 1.32 -29.64
N SER A 19 32.07 1.07 -28.36
CA SER A 19 32.50 2.06 -27.36
C SER A 19 31.42 3.02 -26.81
N SER A 20 31.24 3.02 -25.48
CA SER A 20 30.43 4.00 -24.73
C SER A 20 30.83 5.47 -24.98
N ARG A 21 32.00 5.74 -25.57
CA ARG A 21 32.43 7.09 -25.95
C ARG A 21 31.68 7.65 -27.15
N GLU A 22 31.21 6.82 -28.07
CA GLU A 22 30.43 7.25 -29.24
C GLU A 22 29.01 7.67 -28.84
N LEU A 23 28.39 6.91 -27.92
CA LEU A 23 27.07 7.25 -27.37
C LEU A 23 27.06 8.59 -26.62
N ALA A 24 28.14 8.90 -25.88
CA ALA A 24 28.26 10.20 -25.19
C ALA A 24 28.36 11.38 -26.16
N ARG A 25 28.88 11.16 -27.39
CA ARG A 25 28.97 12.20 -28.41
C ARG A 25 27.63 12.49 -29.06
N LEU A 26 26.86 11.45 -29.38
CA LEU A 26 25.50 11.59 -29.91
C LEU A 26 24.54 12.25 -28.92
N VAL A 27 24.67 11.97 -27.63
CA VAL A 27 23.86 12.63 -26.59
C VAL A 27 24.27 14.10 -26.42
N GLY A 28 25.56 14.43 -26.53
CA GLY A 28 26.04 15.80 -26.43
C GLY A 28 25.61 16.72 -27.59
N GLU A 29 25.42 16.18 -28.80
CA GLU A 29 24.91 16.96 -29.94
C GLU A 29 23.40 17.25 -29.85
N GLN A 30 22.65 16.41 -29.13
CA GLN A 30 21.21 16.60 -28.94
C GLN A 30 20.86 17.69 -27.90
N GLU A 31 21.78 18.01 -26.99
CA GLU A 31 21.57 19.01 -25.92
C GLU A 31 21.92 20.45 -26.32
N GLN A 32 22.60 20.71 -27.44
CA GLN A 32 23.01 22.06 -27.86
C GLN A 32 21.88 22.92 -28.47
N GLY A 33 20.67 22.37 -28.63
CA GLY A 33 19.56 23.04 -29.34
C GLY A 33 18.45 23.66 -28.47
N LEU A 34 18.48 23.54 -27.14
CA LEU A 34 17.37 23.96 -26.29
C LEU A 34 17.82 25.00 -25.24
N PRO A 35 17.18 26.18 -25.16
CA PRO A 35 17.41 27.13 -24.07
C PRO A 35 17.00 26.51 -22.74
N GLN A 36 17.95 26.29 -21.83
CA GLN A 36 17.68 25.91 -20.44
C GLN A 36 17.11 27.11 -19.67
N GLU A 37 15.80 27.15 -19.48
CA GLU A 37 15.20 27.93 -18.41
C GLU A 37 14.90 27.05 -17.18
N ASN A 38 15.52 27.43 -16.08
CA ASN A 38 15.01 27.34 -14.70
C ASN A 38 14.67 25.96 -14.13
N ARG A 39 15.66 25.20 -13.65
CA ARG A 39 15.49 24.25 -12.52
C ARG A 39 16.74 24.05 -11.67
N THR A 40 17.42 25.13 -11.28
CA THR A 40 18.58 25.02 -10.35
C THR A 40 18.46 25.99 -9.18
N LYS A 41 17.51 25.71 -8.28
CA LYS A 41 17.58 26.22 -6.91
C LYS A 41 16.70 25.37 -6.01
N LEU A 42 17.21 24.20 -5.58
CA LEU A 42 16.95 23.62 -4.25
C LEU A 42 17.62 22.24 -4.09
N ILE A 43 18.95 22.13 -4.23
CA ILE A 43 19.71 21.10 -3.48
C ILE A 43 21.07 21.71 -3.16
N GLY A 44 21.16 22.37 -2.00
CA GLY A 44 22.44 22.71 -1.37
C GLY A 44 22.74 21.65 -0.32
N ILE A 45 23.50 20.63 -0.69
CA ILE A 45 24.17 19.73 0.24
C ILE A 45 25.64 20.15 0.25
N GLU A 46 26.14 20.39 1.46
CA GLU A 46 27.50 20.77 1.80
C GLU A 46 28.55 19.80 1.24
N GLY A 47 29.64 20.38 0.73
CA GLY A 47 30.91 19.72 0.53
C GLY A 47 32.01 20.74 0.83
N GLY A 48 32.62 20.63 2.01
CA GLY A 48 33.70 21.50 2.44
C GLY A 48 35.06 21.11 1.84
N ALA A 49 35.92 22.10 1.63
CA ALA A 49 37.38 21.98 1.71
C ALA A 49 38.05 23.37 1.82
N LEU A 50 38.71 23.58 2.98
CA LEU A 50 40.03 24.20 3.23
C LEU A 50 40.40 25.58 2.62
N GLY A 51 40.76 26.51 3.52
CA GLY A 51 41.97 27.34 3.35
C GLY A 51 41.84 28.86 3.48
N ASP A 52 42.34 29.38 4.61
CA ASP A 52 42.97 30.70 4.88
C ASP A 52 42.22 32.05 4.79
N HIS A 53 42.37 32.79 5.91
CA HIS A 53 41.96 34.15 6.29
C HIS A 53 42.74 35.28 5.57
N PRO A 54 42.59 36.59 5.89
CA PRO A 54 41.47 37.39 6.45
C PRO A 54 41.18 38.66 5.61
N SER A 55 40.02 39.31 5.77
CA SER A 55 39.88 40.78 5.64
C SER A 55 38.57 41.27 6.24
N GLU A 56 38.70 42.30 7.07
CA GLU A 56 37.68 42.93 7.91
C GLU A 56 37.00 44.11 7.15
N PRO A 57 36.21 45.02 7.78
CA PRO A 57 34.76 45.14 7.55
C PRO A 57 34.32 46.46 6.88
N ARG A 58 33.10 46.50 6.29
CA ARG A 58 32.07 47.54 6.52
C ARG A 58 30.85 47.44 5.56
N PRO A 59 29.71 48.07 5.92
CA PRO A 59 28.36 47.67 5.53
C PRO A 59 27.65 48.66 4.59
N ALA A 60 26.58 48.21 3.95
CA ALA A 60 25.41 48.99 3.53
C ALA A 60 24.30 47.95 3.25
N GLY A 61 23.19 47.92 3.96
CA GLY A 61 22.18 48.97 3.99
C GLY A 61 21.05 48.52 3.06
N GLY A 62 19.95 48.02 3.63
CA GLY A 62 18.82 47.51 2.85
C GLY A 62 17.69 46.96 3.72
N ALA A 63 17.08 47.85 4.49
CA ALA A 63 15.95 47.57 5.36
C ALA A 63 14.72 47.04 4.60
N TRP A 64 14.30 45.80 4.87
CA TRP A 64 12.90 45.39 4.71
C TRP A 64 12.47 44.17 5.54
N ALA A 65 13.15 43.92 6.66
CA ALA A 65 12.68 42.97 7.67
C ALA A 65 11.84 43.71 8.73
N SER A 66 10.53 43.84 8.52
CA SER A 66 9.53 44.10 9.60
C SER A 66 8.13 44.42 9.06
N LYS A 67 7.49 43.44 8.41
CA LYS A 67 6.05 43.38 8.13
C LYS A 67 5.87 42.01 7.50
N VAL A 68 5.44 40.97 8.21
CA VAL A 68 4.05 40.46 8.16
C VAL A 68 3.76 39.53 9.38
N TRP A 69 4.57 39.52 10.45
CA TRP A 69 4.49 38.47 11.49
C TRP A 69 3.41 38.63 12.58
N ARG A 70 2.36 39.42 12.36
CA ARG A 70 1.29 39.66 13.34
C ARG A 70 0.00 40.00 12.59
N PRO A 71 -0.83 39.03 12.15
CA PRO A 71 -2.00 38.67 12.97
C PRO A 71 -2.62 37.29 12.61
N ALA A 72 -2.11 36.16 13.11
CA ALA A 72 -2.75 34.85 12.93
C ALA A 72 -3.14 34.18 14.27
N MET A 73 -3.36 35.00 15.32
CA MET A 73 -3.56 34.53 16.70
C MET A 73 -4.89 35.04 17.29
N VAL A 74 -5.98 35.06 16.49
CA VAL A 74 -7.33 35.45 16.98
C VAL A 74 -8.45 34.48 16.54
N VAL A 75 -8.17 33.46 15.71
CA VAL A 75 -9.21 32.49 15.28
C VAL A 75 -9.35 31.28 16.24
N GLY A 76 -8.42 31.08 17.17
CA GLY A 76 -8.35 29.88 18.02
C GLY A 76 -9.30 29.80 19.22
N VAL A 77 -10.05 30.86 19.55
CA VAL A 77 -10.83 30.92 20.81
C VAL A 77 -12.33 30.61 20.63
N LEU A 78 -12.85 30.52 19.40
CA LEU A 78 -14.30 30.34 19.15
C LEU A 78 -14.74 28.89 18.81
N ILE A 79 -13.83 27.93 18.73
CA ILE A 79 -14.16 26.52 18.40
C ILE A 79 -14.33 25.65 19.66
N ALA A 80 -13.85 26.10 20.83
CA ALA A 80 -13.89 25.31 22.06
C ALA A 80 -15.25 25.35 22.81
N ALA A 81 -16.20 26.20 22.40
CA ALA A 81 -17.47 26.40 23.11
C ALA A 81 -18.69 25.68 22.48
N SER A 82 -18.53 24.95 21.37
CA SER A 82 -19.66 24.37 20.62
C SER A 82 -19.83 22.85 20.73
N ILE A 83 -18.93 22.12 21.40
CA ILE A 83 -19.03 20.64 21.50
C ILE A 83 -19.64 20.17 22.84
N ALA A 84 -19.63 21.02 23.88
CA ALA A 84 -20.18 20.68 25.19
C ALA A 84 -21.73 20.61 25.24
N ALA A 85 -22.43 21.06 24.20
CA ALA A 85 -23.90 21.10 24.17
C ALA A 85 -24.59 19.88 23.52
N LEU A 86 -23.84 18.95 22.91
CA LEU A 86 -24.43 17.77 22.23
C LEU A 86 -24.51 16.52 23.10
N VAL A 87 -23.92 16.52 24.31
CA VAL A 87 -23.89 15.34 25.19
C VAL A 87 -25.11 15.25 26.13
N ALA A 88 -25.93 16.30 26.23
CA ALA A 88 -27.03 16.37 27.19
C ALA A 88 -28.43 16.04 26.62
N ALA A 89 -28.57 15.68 25.34
CA ALA A 89 -29.88 15.62 24.66
C ALA A 89 -30.31 14.22 24.16
N VAL A 90 -29.74 13.13 24.71
CA VAL A 90 -30.25 11.77 24.43
C VAL A 90 -30.33 10.96 25.73
N SER A 91 -31.09 11.46 26.69
CA SER A 91 -31.66 10.67 27.79
C SER A 91 -33.16 10.78 27.71
N ASP A 92 -33.77 9.78 27.07
CA ASP A 92 -35.02 9.14 27.48
C ASP A 92 -35.55 8.30 26.31
N LYS A 93 -35.30 6.98 26.38
CA LYS A 93 -36.12 6.01 25.65
C LYS A 93 -36.44 4.85 26.58
N PRO A 94 -37.72 4.56 26.83
CA PRO A 94 -38.12 3.57 27.83
C PRO A 94 -37.76 2.16 27.39
N GLU A 95 -37.37 1.39 28.39
CA GLU A 95 -37.00 -0.01 28.36
C GLU A 95 -38.16 -0.89 27.84
N SER A 96 -38.06 -1.30 26.58
CA SER A 96 -38.85 -2.41 26.05
C SER A 96 -38.04 -3.69 26.24
N LYS A 97 -38.36 -4.43 27.30
CA LYS A 97 -37.92 -5.82 27.50
C LYS A 97 -38.47 -6.68 26.36
N ALA A 98 -37.68 -6.84 25.30
CA ALA A 98 -37.87 -7.91 24.33
C ALA A 98 -37.26 -9.21 24.91
N PRO A 99 -37.85 -10.40 24.64
CA PRO A 99 -37.33 -11.66 25.14
C PRO A 99 -35.95 -11.93 24.55
N VAL A 100 -34.96 -12.17 25.41
CA VAL A 100 -33.64 -12.66 25.01
C VAL A 100 -33.82 -14.10 24.52
N LEU A 101 -33.92 -14.26 23.20
CA LEU A 101 -33.64 -15.54 22.56
C LEU A 101 -32.11 -15.74 22.64
N PRO A 102 -31.61 -16.90 23.12
CA PRO A 102 -30.19 -17.18 23.12
C PRO A 102 -29.73 -17.31 21.66
N LEU A 103 -28.95 -16.34 21.18
CA LEU A 103 -28.17 -16.52 19.96
C LEU A 103 -27.12 -17.62 20.22
N PRO A 104 -26.95 -18.57 19.29
CA PRO A 104 -25.86 -19.52 19.39
C PRO A 104 -24.53 -18.76 19.31
N ALA A 105 -23.64 -19.08 20.25
CA ALA A 105 -22.27 -18.56 20.29
C ALA A 105 -21.56 -18.86 18.97
N ALA A 106 -21.44 -17.84 18.11
CA ALA A 106 -20.47 -17.85 17.03
C ALA A 106 -19.09 -17.59 17.66
N ASN A 107 -18.22 -18.56 17.53
CA ASN A 107 -16.88 -18.62 18.08
C ASN A 107 -16.06 -17.32 17.89
N GLY A 108 -15.60 -16.74 19.00
CA GLY A 108 -14.23 -16.25 19.13
C GLY A 108 -13.75 -15.07 18.30
N VAL A 109 -14.61 -14.15 17.87
CA VAL A 109 -14.15 -12.85 17.33
C VAL A 109 -14.04 -11.86 18.49
N GLY A 110 -12.81 -11.47 18.84
CA GLY A 110 -12.56 -10.52 19.92
C GLY A 110 -13.34 -9.22 19.72
N ALA A 111 -13.99 -8.74 20.78
CA ALA A 111 -14.77 -7.51 20.77
C ALA A 111 -13.91 -6.35 20.21
N GLY A 112 -14.17 -5.94 18.95
CA GLY A 112 -13.52 -4.79 18.31
C GLY A 112 -12.91 -5.06 16.93
N SER A 113 -12.62 -6.31 16.54
CA SER A 113 -12.14 -6.56 15.18
C SER A 113 -13.25 -6.43 14.15
N HIS A 114 -12.95 -5.80 13.01
CA HIS A 114 -13.95 -5.53 11.99
C HIS A 114 -13.34 -5.39 10.60
N TRP A 115 -14.17 -5.58 9.59
CA TRP A 115 -13.86 -5.26 8.22
C TRP A 115 -14.12 -3.78 7.94
N GLN A 116 -13.21 -3.14 7.23
CA GLN A 116 -13.38 -1.76 6.77
C GLN A 116 -12.98 -1.64 5.30
N VAL A 117 -13.70 -0.81 4.56
CA VAL A 117 -13.27 -0.37 3.23
C VAL A 117 -12.19 0.69 3.42
N MET A 118 -10.99 0.43 2.93
CA MET A 118 -9.91 1.41 2.90
C MET A 118 -9.60 1.72 1.44
N SER A 119 -9.47 3.00 1.11
CA SER A 119 -8.94 3.40 -0.18
C SER A 119 -7.47 3.77 0.04
N LEU A 120 -6.51 2.97 -0.46
CA LEU A 120 -5.08 3.32 -0.42
C LEU A 120 -4.82 4.63 -1.19
N SER A 121 -5.66 4.88 -2.19
CA SER A 121 -5.94 6.18 -2.82
C SER A 121 -7.39 6.16 -3.27
N SER A 122 -7.95 7.29 -3.73
CA SER A 122 -9.32 7.32 -4.30
C SER A 122 -9.53 6.38 -5.50
N ARG A 123 -8.45 5.78 -6.04
CA ARG A 123 -8.47 4.92 -7.22
C ARG A 123 -8.19 3.44 -6.93
N VAL A 124 -7.67 3.12 -5.75
CA VAL A 124 -7.29 1.74 -5.39
C VAL A 124 -8.31 1.23 -4.39
N PRO A 125 -9.34 0.48 -4.83
CA PRO A 125 -10.27 -0.15 -3.90
C PRO A 125 -9.51 -1.16 -3.04
N ALA A 126 -9.66 -1.06 -1.72
CA ALA A 126 -9.14 -2.04 -0.79
C ALA A 126 -10.14 -2.32 0.34
N ILE A 127 -10.03 -3.53 0.88
CA ILE A 127 -10.74 -3.94 2.09
C ILE A 127 -9.72 -4.48 3.07
N THR A 128 -9.89 -4.10 4.33
CA THR A 128 -8.94 -4.38 5.39
C THR A 128 -9.66 -5.02 6.56
N TYR A 129 -9.10 -6.11 7.07
CA TYR A 129 -9.50 -6.66 8.35
C TYR A 129 -8.61 -6.07 9.45
N LEU A 130 -9.23 -5.34 10.36
CA LEU A 130 -8.58 -4.62 11.44
C LEU A 130 -8.75 -5.38 12.76
N VAL A 131 -7.66 -5.52 13.51
CA VAL A 131 -7.65 -6.12 14.85
C VAL A 131 -7.13 -5.08 15.85
N PRO A 132 -7.72 -4.95 17.06
CA PRO A 132 -7.18 -4.08 18.09
C PRO A 132 -5.69 -4.35 18.37
N SER A 133 -4.89 -3.30 18.42
CA SER A 133 -3.45 -3.41 18.70
C SER A 133 -3.20 -3.71 20.18
N SER A 134 -2.33 -4.69 20.47
CA SER A 134 -1.85 -4.98 21.83
C SER A 134 -0.91 -3.91 22.38
N GLN A 135 -0.21 -3.18 21.51
CA GLN A 135 0.79 -2.17 21.92
C GLN A 135 0.21 -0.80 22.18
N SER A 136 -0.86 -0.44 21.47
CA SER A 136 -1.40 0.91 21.47
C SER A 136 -2.90 0.85 21.70
N PRO A 137 -3.37 1.07 22.95
CA PRO A 137 -4.80 1.09 23.25
C PRO A 137 -5.54 2.08 22.34
N GLY A 138 -6.63 1.61 21.71
CA GLY A 138 -7.41 2.41 20.76
C GLY A 138 -6.86 2.45 19.33
N ALA A 139 -5.68 1.89 19.07
CA ALA A 139 -5.18 1.70 17.72
C ALA A 139 -5.60 0.34 17.14
N TYR A 140 -5.70 0.28 15.81
CA TYR A 140 -6.00 -0.95 15.08
C TYR A 140 -4.84 -1.31 14.15
N THR A 141 -4.54 -2.59 14.08
CA THR A 141 -3.51 -3.14 13.19
C THR A 141 -4.19 -3.83 12.01
N PRO A 142 -3.82 -3.50 10.75
CA PRO A 142 -4.31 -4.22 9.59
C PRO A 142 -3.70 -5.62 9.55
N THR A 143 -4.55 -6.64 9.68
CA THR A 143 -4.14 -8.05 9.64
C THR A 143 -4.25 -8.64 8.25
N VAL A 144 -5.29 -8.27 7.50
CA VAL A 144 -5.47 -8.68 6.10
C VAL A 144 -5.82 -7.45 5.27
N ILE A 145 -5.19 -7.29 4.12
CA ILE A 145 -5.51 -6.26 3.14
C ILE A 145 -5.68 -6.96 1.79
N LEU A 146 -6.83 -6.74 1.16
CA LEU A 146 -7.07 -7.08 -0.23
C LEU A 146 -7.21 -5.76 -0.98
N SER A 147 -6.39 -5.51 -1.99
CA SER A 147 -6.44 -4.29 -2.80
C SER A 147 -6.47 -4.65 -4.27
N CYS A 148 -7.09 -3.81 -5.10
CA CYS A 148 -7.00 -3.96 -6.56
C CYS A 148 -6.28 -2.77 -7.15
N GLU A 149 -5.16 -3.07 -7.80
CA GLU A 149 -4.33 -2.08 -8.47
C GLU A 149 -4.14 -2.51 -9.92
N SER A 150 -4.51 -1.62 -10.84
CA SER A 150 -4.50 -1.89 -12.27
C SER A 150 -5.26 -3.17 -12.62
N VAL A 151 -4.58 -4.24 -13.00
CA VAL A 151 -5.19 -5.53 -13.41
C VAL A 151 -4.93 -6.66 -12.41
N SER A 152 -4.45 -6.34 -11.21
CA SER A 152 -4.07 -7.31 -10.18
C SER A 152 -4.79 -7.07 -8.86
N ILE A 153 -5.08 -8.17 -8.17
CA ILE A 153 -5.42 -8.18 -6.76
C ILE A 153 -4.12 -8.35 -5.97
N GLY A 154 -3.80 -7.36 -5.15
CA GLY A 154 -2.78 -7.47 -4.10
C GLY A 154 -3.38 -8.07 -2.85
N VAL A 155 -2.69 -9.03 -2.26
CA VAL A 155 -3.03 -9.58 -0.94
C VAL A 155 -1.87 -9.31 -0.01
N SER A 156 -2.17 -8.87 1.21
CA SER A 156 -1.19 -8.65 2.26
C SER A 156 -1.73 -9.17 3.57
N VAL A 157 -0.92 -9.92 4.30
CA VAL A 157 -1.34 -10.61 5.51
C VAL A 157 -0.27 -10.48 6.60
N ARG A 158 -0.72 -10.20 7.83
CA ARG A 158 0.07 -10.30 9.05
C ARG A 158 -0.38 -11.53 9.84
N GLY A 159 0.55 -12.12 10.59
CA GLY A 159 0.27 -13.30 11.42
C GLY A 159 1.27 -14.43 11.22
N PHE A 160 2.03 -14.39 10.13
CA PHE A 160 3.12 -15.31 9.85
C PHE A 160 4.48 -14.71 10.20
N ASP A 161 5.39 -15.56 10.66
CA ASP A 161 6.80 -15.21 10.84
C ASP A 161 7.55 -15.44 9.52
N PRO A 162 8.22 -14.42 8.96
CA PRO A 162 9.01 -14.58 7.74
C PRO A 162 10.08 -15.66 7.90
N ALA A 163 10.36 -16.38 6.83
CA ALA A 163 11.46 -17.34 6.82
C ALA A 163 12.81 -16.61 6.81
N ASN A 164 13.81 -17.21 7.46
CA ASN A 164 15.21 -16.77 7.41
C ASN A 164 15.91 -17.17 6.10
N SER A 165 15.18 -17.16 4.99
CA SER A 165 15.66 -17.56 3.67
C SER A 165 15.07 -16.66 2.58
N TRP A 166 15.86 -16.38 1.55
CA TRP A 166 15.41 -15.66 0.36
C TRP A 166 15.61 -16.51 -0.90
N PRO A 167 14.61 -16.63 -1.80
CA PRO A 167 13.27 -16.04 -1.71
C PRO A 167 12.44 -16.62 -0.54
N GLN A 168 11.42 -15.88 -0.10
CA GLN A 168 10.47 -16.42 0.88
C GLN A 168 9.75 -17.65 0.30
N PRO A 169 9.34 -18.61 1.15
CA PRO A 169 8.41 -19.66 0.77
C PRO A 169 7.15 -19.06 0.15
N ALA A 170 6.48 -19.84 -0.71
CA ALA A 170 5.27 -19.35 -1.35
C ALA A 170 4.16 -19.10 -0.32
N LEU A 171 3.49 -17.95 -0.46
CA LEU A 171 2.25 -17.65 0.23
C LEU A 171 1.09 -18.13 -0.65
N GLU A 172 0.31 -19.06 -0.11
CA GLU A 172 -0.92 -19.57 -0.71
C GLU A 172 -2.11 -18.77 -0.17
N THR A 173 -2.98 -18.28 -1.07
CA THR A 173 -4.27 -17.67 -0.74
C THR A 173 -5.37 -18.51 -1.35
N ARG A 174 -6.34 -18.91 -0.53
CA ARG A 174 -7.52 -19.64 -0.96
C ARG A 174 -8.77 -18.79 -0.72
N ILE A 175 -9.62 -18.71 -1.73
CA ILE A 175 -10.92 -18.02 -1.69
C ILE A 175 -11.96 -18.98 -2.24
N GLY A 176 -12.71 -19.64 -1.36
CA GLY A 176 -13.54 -20.78 -1.76
C GLY A 176 -12.70 -21.88 -2.40
N SER A 177 -12.99 -22.22 -3.66
CA SER A 177 -12.23 -23.20 -4.45
C SER A 177 -11.06 -22.59 -5.22
N ALA A 178 -10.94 -21.27 -5.29
CA ALA A 178 -9.87 -20.61 -6.03
C ALA A 178 -8.61 -20.55 -5.18
N GLU A 179 -7.52 -21.07 -5.73
CA GLU A 179 -6.20 -21.04 -5.11
C GLU A 179 -5.25 -20.17 -5.93
N ARG A 180 -4.51 -19.31 -5.23
CA ARG A 180 -3.47 -18.45 -5.79
C ARG A 180 -2.23 -18.62 -4.95
N THR A 181 -1.08 -18.64 -5.60
CA THR A 181 0.21 -18.84 -4.94
C THR A 181 1.20 -17.85 -5.51
N GLY A 182 2.01 -17.23 -4.67
CA GLY A 182 3.06 -16.32 -5.11
C GLY A 182 4.21 -16.24 -4.11
N SER A 183 5.34 -15.72 -4.57
CA SER A 183 6.48 -15.41 -3.71
C SER A 183 6.21 -14.09 -2.99
N PRO A 184 6.01 -14.09 -1.67
CA PRO A 184 5.63 -12.88 -0.97
C PRO A 184 6.84 -11.96 -0.76
N GLU A 185 6.60 -10.66 -0.86
CA GLU A 185 7.47 -9.64 -0.33
C GLU A 185 7.18 -9.43 1.16
N VAL A 186 8.23 -9.15 1.93
CA VAL A 186 8.13 -8.85 3.36
C VAL A 186 8.14 -7.33 3.51
N SER A 187 7.10 -6.79 4.14
CA SER A 187 6.92 -5.35 4.32
C SER A 187 6.44 -4.98 5.72
N GLY A 188 6.54 -3.68 6.03
CA GLY A 188 5.96 -3.07 7.22
C GLY A 188 6.93 -2.91 8.39
N ALA A 189 6.73 -1.80 9.13
CA ALA A 189 7.18 -1.61 10.50
C ALA A 189 5.95 -1.85 11.42
N GLY A 190 6.11 -2.66 12.46
CA GLY A 190 5.04 -3.06 13.38
C GLY A 190 5.38 -4.36 14.11
N GLU A 191 4.47 -4.88 14.94
CA GLU A 191 4.69 -6.09 15.75
C GLU A 191 5.05 -7.33 14.94
N LYS A 192 4.42 -7.49 13.78
CA LYS A 192 4.63 -8.62 12.88
C LYS A 192 4.82 -8.11 11.48
N ALA A 193 5.77 -8.73 10.77
CA ALA A 193 5.95 -8.48 9.36
C ALA A 193 4.67 -8.75 8.57
N MET A 194 4.49 -8.03 7.48
CA MET A 194 3.40 -8.22 6.54
C MET A 194 3.94 -8.93 5.30
N LEU A 195 3.37 -10.08 4.96
CA LEU A 195 3.68 -10.82 3.76
C LEU A 195 2.67 -10.47 2.68
N GLY A 196 3.11 -10.10 1.49
CA GLY A 196 2.19 -9.76 0.41
C GLY A 196 2.67 -10.14 -0.97
N TYR A 197 1.73 -10.42 -1.87
CA TYR A 197 1.97 -10.65 -3.29
C TYR A 197 0.74 -10.25 -4.10
N GLY A 198 0.90 -10.17 -5.42
CA GLY A 198 -0.19 -9.86 -6.35
C GLY A 198 -0.48 -11.02 -7.29
N PHE A 199 -1.74 -11.13 -7.73
CA PHE A 199 -2.16 -12.02 -8.82
C PHE A 199 -3.22 -11.34 -9.70
N ALA A 200 -3.42 -11.83 -10.92
CA ALA A 200 -4.35 -11.21 -11.86
C ALA A 200 -5.80 -11.22 -11.35
N ILE A 201 -6.54 -10.13 -11.59
CA ILE A 201 -7.98 -10.08 -11.35
C ILE A 201 -8.66 -11.07 -12.30
N ALA A 202 -9.42 -12.01 -11.74
CA ALA A 202 -10.07 -13.06 -12.51
C ALA A 202 -11.44 -13.41 -11.90
N ASP A 203 -12.38 -13.84 -12.75
CA ASP A 203 -13.74 -14.17 -12.32
C ASP A 203 -13.72 -15.35 -11.32
N GLU A 204 -12.76 -16.28 -11.44
CA GLU A 204 -12.63 -17.40 -10.50
C GLU A 204 -12.31 -16.94 -9.07
N VAL A 205 -11.79 -15.72 -8.88
CA VAL A 205 -11.55 -15.15 -7.55
C VAL A 205 -12.69 -14.21 -7.15
N LEU A 206 -13.18 -13.38 -8.08
CA LEU A 206 -14.22 -12.39 -7.79
C LEU A 206 -15.58 -13.04 -7.50
N GLU A 207 -15.95 -14.12 -8.19
CA GLU A 207 -17.24 -14.78 -7.99
C GLU A 207 -17.35 -15.43 -6.59
N PRO A 208 -16.38 -16.25 -6.12
CA PRO A 208 -16.42 -16.75 -4.74
C PRO A 208 -16.39 -15.63 -3.70
N LEU A 209 -15.62 -14.55 -3.94
CA LEU A 209 -15.63 -13.38 -3.05
C LEU A 209 -17.01 -12.75 -2.97
N ALA A 210 -17.71 -12.57 -4.10
CA ALA A 210 -19.06 -12.00 -4.13
C ALA A 210 -20.07 -12.84 -3.33
N LEU A 211 -19.92 -14.17 -3.42
CA LEU A 211 -20.74 -15.15 -2.69
C LEU A 211 -20.40 -15.26 -1.20
N GLY A 212 -19.37 -14.56 -0.71
CA GLY A 212 -18.94 -14.63 0.68
C GLY A 212 -18.21 -15.92 1.04
N ALA A 213 -17.51 -16.53 0.07
CA ALA A 213 -16.71 -17.72 0.30
C ALA A 213 -15.61 -17.47 1.37
N PRO A 214 -15.23 -18.49 2.15
CA PRO A 214 -14.18 -18.35 3.15
C PRO A 214 -12.83 -18.04 2.49
N ILE A 215 -12.04 -17.23 3.17
CA ILE A 215 -10.69 -16.86 2.78
C ILE A 215 -9.71 -17.45 3.77
N SER A 216 -8.67 -18.09 3.27
CA SER A 216 -7.56 -18.56 4.10
C SER A 216 -6.22 -18.33 3.44
N PHE A 217 -5.20 -18.17 4.27
CA PHE A 217 -3.82 -17.99 3.86
C PHE A 217 -3.00 -19.15 4.40
N LYS A 218 -2.09 -19.69 3.61
CA LYS A 218 -1.15 -20.71 4.06
C LYS A 218 0.28 -20.31 3.72
N PHE A 219 1.13 -20.36 4.73
CA PHE A 219 2.54 -20.02 4.63
C PHE A 219 3.36 -20.96 5.51
N ASN A 220 4.36 -21.60 4.91
CA ASN A 220 5.25 -22.54 5.59
C ASN A 220 4.52 -23.64 6.39
N GLY A 221 3.43 -24.18 5.84
CA GLY A 221 2.60 -25.22 6.47
C GLY A 221 1.57 -24.69 7.48
N THR A 222 1.69 -23.45 7.96
CA THR A 222 0.72 -22.82 8.85
C THR A 222 -0.42 -22.22 8.03
N THR A 223 -1.66 -22.48 8.44
CA THR A 223 -2.87 -21.91 7.82
C THR A 223 -3.52 -20.91 8.76
N MET A 224 -3.99 -19.79 8.20
CA MET A 224 -4.74 -18.75 8.88
C MET A 224 -6.05 -18.51 8.16
N ASP A 225 -7.17 -18.76 8.83
CA ASP A 225 -8.50 -18.46 8.33
C ASP A 225 -8.90 -17.02 8.67
N VAL A 226 -9.65 -16.38 7.76
CA VAL A 226 -10.10 -15.00 7.91
C VAL A 226 -11.62 -14.98 8.11
N PRO A 227 -12.14 -14.08 8.96
CA PRO A 227 -13.58 -13.88 9.06
C PRO A 227 -14.23 -13.52 7.74
N ILE A 228 -15.46 -13.97 7.53
CA ILE A 228 -16.24 -13.69 6.32
C ILE A 228 -16.42 -12.17 6.16
N ILE A 229 -16.21 -11.67 4.93
CA ILE A 229 -16.41 -10.26 4.60
C ILE A 229 -17.93 -9.96 4.56
N PRO A 230 -18.40 -8.89 5.25
CA PRO A 230 -19.79 -8.45 5.17
C PRO A 230 -20.25 -8.19 3.74
N GLU A 231 -21.53 -8.44 3.47
CA GLU A 231 -22.10 -8.40 2.11
C GLU A 231 -21.91 -7.06 1.40
N GLU A 232 -22.16 -5.96 2.11
CA GLU A 232 -21.99 -4.62 1.58
C GLU A 232 -20.54 -4.36 1.14
N ILE A 233 -19.58 -4.74 1.99
CA ILE A 233 -18.14 -4.54 1.76
C ILE A 233 -17.65 -5.40 0.59
N ARG A 234 -18.02 -6.68 0.54
CA ARG A 234 -17.59 -7.57 -0.55
C ARG A 234 -18.21 -7.17 -1.90
N THR A 235 -19.47 -6.73 -1.90
CA THR A 235 -20.16 -6.29 -3.12
C THR A 235 -19.46 -5.06 -3.71
N GLN A 236 -19.20 -4.05 -2.88
CA GLN A 236 -18.51 -2.85 -3.31
C GLN A 236 -17.07 -3.14 -3.80
N PHE A 237 -16.35 -4.02 -3.10
CA PHE A 237 -15.00 -4.41 -3.49
C PHE A 237 -14.99 -5.13 -4.84
N VAL A 238 -15.84 -6.16 -5.01
CA VAL A 238 -15.92 -6.94 -6.26
C VAL A 238 -16.33 -6.06 -7.43
N GLU A 239 -17.30 -5.16 -7.26
CA GLU A 239 -17.72 -4.22 -8.30
C GLU A 239 -16.55 -3.34 -8.75
N ARG A 240 -15.86 -2.69 -7.79
CA ARG A 240 -14.76 -1.77 -8.10
C ARG A 240 -13.56 -2.50 -8.72
N CYS A 241 -13.20 -3.66 -8.20
CA CYS A 241 -12.13 -4.48 -8.76
C CYS A 241 -12.47 -5.02 -10.15
N GLY A 242 -13.70 -5.51 -10.32
CA GLY A 242 -14.20 -6.02 -11.58
C GLY A 242 -14.25 -4.97 -12.68
N ALA A 243 -14.48 -3.70 -12.33
CA ALA A 243 -14.48 -2.58 -13.28
C ALA A 243 -13.08 -2.25 -13.83
N LEU A 244 -12.00 -2.66 -13.16
CA LEU A 244 -10.63 -2.41 -13.61
C LEU A 244 -10.20 -3.30 -14.79
N VAL A 245 -10.88 -4.42 -15.00
CA VAL A 245 -10.53 -5.40 -16.03
C VAL A 245 -11.75 -5.74 -16.86
N HIS A 246 -11.64 -5.57 -18.18
CA HIS A 246 -12.71 -5.92 -19.10
C HIS A 246 -13.14 -7.39 -18.91
N PRO A 247 -14.44 -7.74 -18.90
CA PRO A 247 -14.90 -9.11 -18.63
C PRO A 247 -14.24 -10.19 -19.51
N GLY A 248 -13.96 -9.88 -20.78
CA GLY A 248 -13.25 -10.80 -21.69
C GLY A 248 -11.80 -11.12 -21.29
N MET A 249 -11.17 -10.29 -20.44
CA MET A 249 -9.82 -10.52 -19.90
C MET A 249 -9.85 -11.20 -18.52
N ARG A 250 -10.99 -11.17 -17.81
CA ARG A 250 -11.16 -11.80 -16.48
C ARG A 250 -11.41 -13.30 -16.56
N LYS A 251 -11.88 -13.79 -17.71
CA LYS A 251 -12.07 -15.22 -18.00
C LYS A 251 -10.75 -15.86 -18.41
N ARG A 252 -9.87 -16.13 -17.45
CA ARG A 252 -8.69 -16.99 -17.69
C ARG A 252 -8.19 -17.59 -16.38
N GLY A 253 -8.72 -18.75 -16.04
CA GLY A 253 -8.25 -19.55 -14.92
C GLY A 253 -8.66 -21.02 -14.95
N ALA A 254 -8.89 -21.62 -16.12
CA ALA A 254 -8.72 -23.07 -16.24
C ALA A 254 -7.23 -23.36 -16.46
N ALA A 255 -6.69 -24.25 -15.62
CA ALA A 255 -5.34 -24.77 -15.74
C ALA A 255 -4.94 -25.10 -17.19
N GLY A 256 -3.77 -24.62 -17.61
CA GLY A 256 -3.04 -25.19 -18.75
C GLY A 256 -3.38 -24.64 -20.13
N VAL A 257 -2.68 -23.57 -20.54
CA VAL A 257 -2.06 -23.56 -21.88
C VAL A 257 -0.68 -22.92 -21.71
N ARG A 258 0.33 -23.74 -21.40
CA ARG A 258 1.70 -23.43 -21.80
C ARG A 258 1.72 -23.51 -23.32
N VAL A 259 1.71 -22.36 -23.97
CA VAL A 259 2.11 -22.29 -25.38
C VAL A 259 3.62 -22.45 -25.37
N TYR A 260 4.08 -23.61 -25.87
CA TYR A 260 5.49 -23.87 -26.20
C TYR A 260 5.88 -23.11 -27.46
#